data_AF-A0A2N1D477-F1
#
_entry.id   AF-A0A2N1D477-F1
#
_cell.length_a   1.000
_cell.length_b   1.000
_cell.length_c   1.000
_cell.angle_alpha   90.00
_cell.angle_beta   90.00
_cell.angle_gamma   90.00
#
_symmetry.space_group_name_H-M   'P 1'
#
loop_
_entity.id
_entity.type
_entity.pdbx_description
1 polymer ?
#
loop_
_entity_poly.entity_id
_entity_poly.type
_entity_poly.pdbx_seq_one_letter_code
_entity_poly.pdbx_strand_id
1 'polypeptide(L)'
;MELFRAIPSSQLVAAEQCLRGHATMRIPSNVPYIVDNLWESLRPKNMPSRRHAIYASPTAELALQNASAPLSEGDNYVACKVIVDRRNIRIAQLQVTDARYHSDVRLISKWVSQHGQELTELPLAQKQEIAPLFMPGLHRHELTELWSNHALVAALCVYVRQRSSFWSSASNALQSSDGELFFELVGDNGFYRLEAV
;
A
#
# COMPACT_ATOMS: atom_id res chain seq x y z
N MET A 1 0.13 -21.81 5.46
CA MET A 1 -0.46 -20.98 4.39
C MET A 1 0.66 -20.25 3.68
N GLU A 2 0.64 -20.23 2.35
CA GLU A 2 1.78 -19.83 1.52
C GLU A 2 1.50 -18.48 0.83
N LEU A 3 2.52 -17.88 0.24
CA LEU A 3 2.42 -16.63 -0.50
C LEU A 3 2.67 -16.93 -1.97
N PHE A 4 1.87 -16.37 -2.86
CA PHE A 4 2.01 -16.58 -4.30
C PHE A 4 2.07 -15.24 -5.04
N ARG A 5 2.80 -15.20 -6.15
CA ARG A 5 2.86 -14.08 -7.07
C ARG A 5 2.81 -14.58 -8.49
N ALA A 6 2.11 -13.86 -9.36
CA ALA A 6 2.21 -14.08 -10.79
C ALA A 6 3.23 -13.09 -11.36
N ILE A 7 4.15 -13.60 -12.17
CA ILE A 7 5.14 -12.80 -12.89
C ILE A 7 5.13 -13.18 -14.38
N PRO A 8 5.59 -12.29 -15.28
CA PRO A 8 5.84 -12.67 -16.66
C PRO A 8 6.85 -13.83 -16.74
N SER A 9 6.64 -14.79 -17.65
CA SER A 9 7.49 -15.98 -17.80
C SER A 9 8.93 -15.60 -18.15
N SER A 10 9.13 -14.49 -18.86
CA SER A 10 10.44 -13.89 -19.13
C SER A 10 11.24 -13.50 -17.88
N GLN A 11 10.58 -13.33 -16.72
CA GLN A 11 11.22 -12.95 -15.46
C GLN A 11 11.56 -14.15 -14.55
N LEU A 12 11.14 -15.37 -14.90
CA LEU A 12 11.29 -16.55 -14.04
C LEU A 12 12.75 -16.80 -13.63
N VAL A 13 13.66 -16.83 -14.61
CA VAL A 13 15.09 -17.12 -14.37
C VAL A 13 15.71 -16.13 -13.37
N ALA A 14 15.38 -14.85 -13.49
CA ALA A 14 15.87 -13.83 -12.56
C ALA A 14 15.20 -13.98 -11.18
N ALA A 15 13.93 -14.34 -11.15
CA ALA A 15 13.14 -14.48 -9.93
C ALA A 15 13.52 -15.70 -9.08
N GLU A 16 14.07 -16.75 -9.70
CA GLU A 16 14.59 -17.94 -9.01
C GLU A 16 15.88 -17.67 -8.23
N GLN A 17 16.70 -16.70 -8.68
CA GLN A 17 18.01 -16.42 -8.07
C GLN A 17 17.87 -15.67 -6.75
N CYS A 18 17.39 -14.42 -6.79
CA CYS A 18 17.08 -13.59 -5.62
C CYS A 18 16.50 -12.24 -6.08
N LEU A 19 15.36 -11.86 -5.52
CA LEU A 19 14.72 -10.57 -5.72
C LEU A 19 14.84 -9.71 -4.47
N ARG A 20 15.07 -8.41 -4.68
CA ARG A 20 15.06 -7.39 -3.62
C ARG A 20 13.66 -6.78 -3.48
N GLY A 21 13.42 -6.17 -2.33
CA GLY A 21 12.28 -5.29 -2.12
C GLY A 21 12.37 -4.02 -2.98
N HIS A 22 11.30 -3.23 -3.00
CA HIS A 22 11.29 -1.96 -3.71
C HIS A 22 12.23 -0.96 -3.02
N ALA A 23 13.32 -0.57 -3.72
CA ALA A 23 14.29 0.40 -3.22
C ALA A 23 13.72 1.83 -3.13
N THR A 24 12.69 2.13 -3.94
CA THR A 24 12.01 3.42 -3.97
C THR A 24 10.55 3.27 -3.55
N MET A 25 9.95 4.38 -3.12
CA MET A 25 8.53 4.41 -2.81
C MET A 25 7.70 4.17 -4.07
N ARG A 26 6.80 3.19 -3.99
CA ARG A 26 5.76 2.95 -4.98
C ARG A 26 4.71 4.05 -4.89
N ILE A 27 4.42 4.68 -6.02
CA ILE A 27 3.29 5.62 -6.13
C ILE A 27 1.99 4.80 -6.10
N PRO A 28 1.03 5.11 -5.22
CA PRO A 28 -0.26 4.43 -5.21
C PRO A 28 -1.00 4.68 -6.54
N SER A 29 -1.45 3.62 -7.20
CA SER A 29 -2.09 3.71 -8.53
C SER A 29 -3.61 3.76 -8.49
N ASN A 30 -4.22 3.20 -7.45
CA ASN A 30 -5.66 2.95 -7.33
C ASN A 30 -6.31 3.62 -6.11
N VAL A 31 -5.53 4.34 -5.29
CA VAL A 31 -5.98 5.01 -4.07
C VAL A 31 -5.56 6.47 -4.11
N PRO A 32 -6.43 7.43 -3.73
CA PRO A 32 -6.07 8.85 -3.69
C PRO A 32 -4.86 9.11 -2.78
N TYR A 33 -3.97 10.01 -3.18
CA TYR A 33 -2.71 10.27 -2.46
C TYR A 33 -2.92 10.69 -1.00
N ILE A 34 -3.91 11.54 -0.75
CA ILE A 34 -4.31 11.93 0.62
C ILE A 34 -4.69 10.71 1.48
N VAL A 35 -5.37 9.71 0.90
CA VAL A 35 -5.75 8.48 1.61
C VAL A 35 -4.53 7.64 1.94
N ASP A 36 -3.64 7.42 0.96
CA ASP A 36 -2.39 6.69 1.18
C ASP A 36 -1.49 7.38 2.22
N ASN A 37 -1.35 8.71 2.15
CA ASN A 37 -0.60 9.53 3.10
C ASN A 37 -1.14 9.36 4.53
N LEU A 38 -2.45 9.43 4.71
CA LEU A 38 -3.07 9.24 6.01
C LEU A 38 -2.91 7.80 6.51
N TRP A 39 -3.10 6.79 5.66
CA TRP A 39 -2.86 5.40 6.04
C TRP A 39 -1.41 5.17 6.46
N GLU A 40 -0.42 5.61 5.69
CA GLU A 40 1.00 5.44 6.03
C GLU A 40 1.35 6.13 7.36
N SER A 41 0.75 7.29 7.64
CA SER A 41 0.95 8.01 8.90
C SER A 41 0.41 7.24 10.12
N LEU A 42 -0.73 6.57 9.97
CA LEU A 42 -1.39 5.78 11.02
C LEU A 42 -0.83 4.36 11.14
N ARG A 43 0.08 3.97 10.25
CA ARG A 43 0.62 2.60 10.19
C ARG A 43 1.31 2.20 11.50
N PRO A 44 0.90 1.07 12.12
CA PRO A 44 1.63 0.47 13.22
C PRO A 44 3.04 0.04 12.80
N LYS A 45 4.03 0.13 13.70
CA LYS A 45 5.44 -0.21 13.39
C LYS A 45 5.64 -1.66 12.92
N ASN A 46 4.77 -2.56 13.34
CA ASN A 46 4.81 -3.99 13.00
C ASN A 46 4.07 -4.34 11.70
N MET A 47 3.39 -3.38 11.05
CA MET A 47 2.71 -3.58 9.77
C MET A 47 3.59 -3.14 8.59
N PRO A 48 3.47 -3.79 7.42
CA PRO A 48 4.24 -3.42 6.23
C PRO A 48 3.81 -2.07 5.65
N SER A 49 4.74 -1.28 5.11
CA SER A 49 4.40 -0.09 4.32
C SER A 49 3.93 -0.47 2.92
N ARG A 50 2.76 0.01 2.50
CA ARG A 50 2.25 -0.17 1.11
C ARG A 50 3.15 0.45 0.04
N ARG A 51 4.02 1.38 0.43
CA ARG A 51 4.95 2.09 -0.45
C ARG A 51 6.20 1.29 -0.77
N HIS A 52 6.53 0.30 0.06
CA HIS A 52 7.68 -0.58 -0.13
C HIS A 52 7.29 -2.06 -0.22
N ALA A 53 6.00 -2.36 -0.07
CA ALA A 53 5.49 -3.71 -0.07
C ALA A 53 5.50 -4.35 -1.46
N ILE A 54 5.65 -5.67 -1.42
CA ILE A 54 5.46 -6.59 -2.52
C ILE A 54 4.06 -7.20 -2.37
N TYR A 55 3.28 -7.13 -3.44
CA TYR A 55 1.93 -7.67 -3.48
C TYR A 55 1.95 -9.16 -3.84
N ALA A 56 1.08 -9.92 -3.18
CA ALA A 56 0.97 -11.37 -3.29
C ALA A 56 -0.49 -11.81 -3.17
N SER A 57 -0.73 -13.10 -3.35
CA SER A 57 -2.02 -13.76 -3.19
C SER A 57 -1.87 -15.00 -2.29
N PRO A 58 -2.94 -15.43 -1.61
CA PRO A 58 -2.91 -16.63 -0.75
C PRO A 58 -2.97 -17.94 -1.55
N THR A 59 -3.34 -17.89 -2.84
CA THR A 59 -3.31 -19.04 -3.75
C THR A 59 -2.71 -18.67 -5.11
N ALA A 60 -2.28 -19.68 -5.88
CA ALA A 60 -1.72 -19.52 -7.21
C ALA A 60 -2.75 -18.96 -8.21
N GLU A 61 -4.01 -19.40 -8.11
CA GLU A 61 -5.11 -18.96 -8.96
C GLU A 61 -5.40 -17.48 -8.75
N LEU A 62 -5.49 -17.04 -7.49
CA LEU A 62 -5.64 -15.62 -7.16
C LEU A 62 -4.42 -14.80 -7.60
N ALA A 63 -3.21 -15.37 -7.60
CA ALA A 63 -2.03 -14.69 -8.10
C ALA A 63 -2.16 -14.41 -9.61
N LEU A 64 -2.60 -15.41 -10.39
CA LEU A 64 -2.82 -15.27 -11.83
C LEU A 64 -3.98 -14.30 -12.15
N GLN A 65 -5.07 -14.36 -11.38
CA GLN A 65 -6.21 -13.45 -11.55
C GLN A 65 -5.83 -11.98 -11.31
N ASN A 66 -4.96 -11.73 -10.35
CA ASN A 66 -4.51 -10.38 -9.99
C ASN A 66 -3.28 -9.92 -10.78
N ALA A 67 -2.79 -10.72 -11.74
CA ALA A 67 -1.59 -10.41 -12.50
C ALA A 67 -1.80 -9.19 -13.41
N SER A 68 -0.94 -8.17 -13.25
CA SER A 68 -1.09 -6.90 -13.97
C SER A 68 0.23 -6.33 -14.51
N ALA A 69 1.33 -7.09 -14.42
CA ALA A 69 2.62 -6.64 -14.95
C ALA A 69 2.59 -6.63 -16.48
N PRO A 70 3.14 -5.61 -17.16
CA PRO A 70 3.17 -5.61 -18.62
C PRO A 70 3.81 -6.88 -19.19
N LEU A 71 3.14 -7.51 -20.14
CA LEU A 71 3.64 -8.67 -20.87
C LEU A 71 4.28 -8.21 -22.18
N SER A 72 5.42 -8.82 -22.51
CA SER A 72 6.00 -8.71 -23.85
C SER A 72 5.29 -9.67 -24.81
N GLU A 73 5.48 -9.50 -26.12
CA GLU A 73 4.90 -10.43 -27.11
C GLU A 73 5.39 -11.86 -26.87
N GLY A 74 4.46 -12.83 -26.83
CA GLY A 74 4.75 -14.24 -26.52
C GLY A 74 4.96 -14.56 -25.04
N ASP A 75 4.87 -13.57 -24.16
CA ASP A 75 4.98 -13.76 -22.70
C ASP A 75 3.63 -14.16 -22.10
N ASN A 76 3.66 -14.87 -20.97
CA ASN A 76 2.48 -15.28 -20.23
C ASN A 76 2.76 -15.17 -18.72
N TYR A 77 1.70 -14.98 -17.94
CA TYR A 77 1.85 -15.04 -16.49
C TYR A 77 2.12 -16.46 -16.02
N VAL A 78 3.01 -16.58 -15.04
CA VAL A 78 3.32 -17.82 -14.34
C VAL A 78 3.15 -17.59 -12.85
N ALA A 79 2.33 -18.44 -12.22
CA ALA A 79 2.17 -18.43 -10.78
C ALA A 79 3.45 -18.98 -10.15
N CYS A 80 3.92 -18.28 -9.13
CA CYS A 80 5.09 -18.69 -8.37
C CYS A 80 4.81 -18.60 -6.89
N LYS A 81 5.30 -19.59 -6.14
CA LYS A 81 5.39 -19.53 -4.69
C LYS A 81 6.50 -18.58 -4.27
N VAL A 82 6.22 -17.73 -3.30
CA VAL A 82 7.20 -16.83 -2.68
C VAL A 82 7.96 -17.60 -1.60
N ILE A 83 9.28 -17.70 -1.79
CA ILE A 83 10.18 -18.31 -0.82
C ILE A 83 10.91 -17.20 -0.07
N VAL A 84 10.57 -17.06 1.21
CA VAL A 84 11.13 -16.05 2.12
C VAL A 84 10.98 -16.54 3.56
N ASP A 85 11.94 -16.19 4.43
CA ASP A 85 11.80 -16.44 5.86
C ASP A 85 10.72 -15.53 6.44
N ARG A 86 9.73 -16.13 7.13
CA ARG A 86 8.63 -15.41 7.78
C ARG A 86 9.10 -14.39 8.82
N ARG A 87 10.26 -14.61 9.44
CA ARG A 87 10.86 -13.67 10.39
C ARG A 87 11.39 -12.41 9.73
N ASN A 88 11.64 -12.47 8.42
CA ASN A 88 12.18 -11.37 7.62
C ASN A 88 11.10 -10.61 6.85
N ILE A 89 9.82 -10.81 7.16
CA ILE A 89 8.73 -10.07 6.53
C ILE A 89 7.70 -9.58 7.52
N ARG A 90 7.08 -8.44 7.19
CA ARG A 90 5.81 -7.98 7.77
C ARG A 90 4.73 -8.20 6.74
N ILE A 91 3.56 -8.67 7.15
CA ILE A 91 2.44 -8.99 6.25
C ILE A 91 1.23 -8.18 6.67
N ALA A 92 0.43 -7.78 5.69
CA ALA A 92 -0.92 -7.32 5.88
C ALA A 92 -1.84 -7.93 4.84
N GLN A 93 -3.00 -8.40 5.28
CA GLN A 93 -4.09 -8.83 4.42
C GLN A 93 -5.35 -8.03 4.76
N LEU A 94 -5.92 -7.36 3.76
CA LEU A 94 -7.14 -6.57 3.92
C LEU A 94 -8.38 -7.46 3.90
N GLN A 95 -9.52 -6.92 4.35
CA GLN A 95 -10.83 -7.58 4.23
C GLN A 95 -11.54 -7.22 2.91
N VAL A 96 -10.84 -6.54 2.00
CA VAL A 96 -11.32 -6.14 0.68
C VAL A 96 -10.33 -6.64 -0.37
N THR A 97 -10.83 -7.01 -1.53
CA THR A 97 -10.02 -7.56 -2.65
C THR A 97 -9.02 -6.56 -3.22
N ASP A 98 -9.32 -5.26 -3.11
CA ASP A 98 -8.46 -4.16 -3.54
C ASP A 98 -8.64 -3.00 -2.55
N ALA A 99 -7.52 -2.37 -2.15
CA ALA A 99 -7.54 -1.25 -1.20
C ALA A 99 -8.43 -0.08 -1.62
N ARG A 100 -8.67 0.12 -2.93
CA ARG A 100 -9.57 1.17 -3.44
C ARG A 100 -11.02 0.99 -2.95
N TYR A 101 -11.40 -0.23 -2.58
CA TYR A 101 -12.72 -0.54 -2.04
C TYR A 101 -12.80 -0.40 -0.52
N HIS A 102 -11.69 -0.08 0.16
CA HIS A 102 -11.70 0.14 1.59
C HIS A 102 -12.60 1.35 1.95
N SER A 103 -13.40 1.21 3.01
CA SER A 103 -14.37 2.22 3.44
C SER A 103 -13.74 3.59 3.73
N ASP A 104 -12.49 3.61 4.20
CA ASP A 104 -11.72 4.84 4.44
C ASP A 104 -11.56 5.72 3.19
N VAL A 105 -11.52 5.13 1.99
CA VAL A 105 -11.43 5.92 0.74
C VAL A 105 -12.63 6.84 0.64
N ARG A 106 -13.83 6.32 0.88
CA ARG A 106 -15.08 7.10 0.90
C ARG A 106 -15.14 8.04 2.10
N LEU A 107 -14.72 7.58 3.28
CA LEU A 107 -14.68 8.36 4.51
C LEU A 107 -13.88 9.66 4.32
N ILE A 108 -12.65 9.55 3.83
CA ILE A 108 -11.72 10.67 3.64
C ILE A 108 -12.18 11.54 2.48
N SER A 109 -12.59 10.94 1.36
CA SER A 109 -13.11 11.71 0.22
C SER A 109 -14.33 12.56 0.60
N LYS A 110 -15.24 12.00 1.41
CA LYS A 110 -16.39 12.74 1.94
C LYS A 110 -15.95 13.92 2.81
N TRP A 111 -14.96 13.73 3.69
CA TRP A 111 -14.43 14.82 4.51
C TRP A 111 -13.85 15.94 3.64
N VAL A 112 -13.06 15.59 2.61
CA VAL A 112 -12.47 16.56 1.66
C VAL A 112 -13.56 17.31 0.91
N SER A 113 -14.58 16.62 0.41
CA SER A 113 -15.70 17.28 -0.27
C SER A 113 -16.49 18.21 0.65
N GLN A 114 -16.70 17.84 1.91
CA GLN A 114 -17.41 18.67 2.89
C GLN A 114 -16.67 19.97 3.21
N HIS A 115 -15.34 19.96 3.17
CA HIS A 115 -14.49 21.14 3.37
C HIS A 115 -13.96 21.70 2.04
N GLY A 116 -14.57 21.33 0.91
CA GLY A 116 -14.07 21.66 -0.42
C GLY A 116 -14.05 23.17 -0.68
N GLN A 117 -15.06 23.89 -0.20
CA GLN A 117 -15.09 25.36 -0.29
C GLN A 117 -13.96 25.99 0.51
N GLU A 118 -13.79 25.60 1.78
CA GLU A 118 -12.72 26.08 2.66
C GLU A 118 -11.34 25.86 2.03
N LEU A 119 -11.08 24.66 1.48
CA LEU A 119 -9.84 24.32 0.78
C LEU A 119 -9.63 25.18 -0.49
N THR A 120 -10.69 25.43 -1.24
CA THR A 120 -10.63 26.20 -2.50
C THR A 120 -10.44 27.69 -2.25
N GLU A 121 -10.96 28.22 -1.14
CA GLU A 121 -10.88 29.64 -0.77
C GLU A 121 -9.60 29.99 -0.01
N LEU A 122 -8.77 29.00 0.36
CA LEU A 122 -7.46 29.26 0.99
C LEU A 122 -6.62 30.23 0.15
N PRO A 123 -5.93 31.19 0.79
CA PRO A 123 -4.88 31.98 0.16
C PRO A 123 -3.82 31.09 -0.48
N LEU A 124 -3.18 31.58 -1.54
CA LEU A 124 -2.18 30.80 -2.29
C LEU A 124 -1.07 30.22 -1.39
N ALA A 125 -0.57 31.00 -0.43
CA ALA A 125 0.45 30.55 0.51
C ALA A 125 -0.02 29.33 1.33
N GLN A 126 -1.24 29.37 1.87
CA GLN A 126 -1.81 28.25 2.63
C GLN A 126 -2.10 27.03 1.74
N LYS A 127 -2.51 27.24 0.48
CA LYS A 127 -2.63 26.14 -0.50
C LYS A 127 -1.30 25.45 -0.74
N GLN A 128 -0.21 26.22 -0.87
CA GLN A 128 1.13 25.69 -1.06
C GLN A 128 1.60 24.89 0.17
N GLU A 129 1.28 25.37 1.38
CA GLU A 129 1.58 24.66 2.63
C GLU A 129 0.91 23.28 2.68
N ILE A 130 -0.36 23.16 2.29
CA ILE A 130 -1.08 21.88 2.37
C ILE A 130 -0.96 21.01 1.10
N ALA A 131 -0.40 21.53 0.01
CA ALA A 131 -0.24 20.79 -1.24
C ALA A 131 0.42 19.41 -1.07
N PRO A 132 1.45 19.21 -0.20
CA PRO A 132 2.05 17.90 0.02
C PRO A 132 1.07 16.82 0.50
N LEU A 133 -0.02 17.19 1.17
CA LEU A 133 -1.09 16.25 1.55
C LEU A 133 -1.73 15.55 0.34
N PHE A 134 -1.74 16.23 -0.81
CA PHE A 134 -2.31 15.74 -2.06
C PHE A 134 -1.24 15.25 -3.05
N MET A 135 0.02 15.16 -2.64
CA MET A 135 1.12 14.58 -3.43
C MET A 135 1.44 13.16 -2.94
N PRO A 136 1.90 12.25 -3.80
CA PRO A 136 2.25 10.90 -3.38
C PRO A 136 3.52 10.93 -2.52
N GLY A 137 3.59 10.04 -1.53
CA GLY A 137 4.84 9.80 -0.79
C GLY A 137 5.11 10.74 0.39
N LEU A 138 4.12 11.50 0.87
CA LEU A 138 4.29 12.36 2.05
C LEU A 138 4.76 11.52 3.26
N HIS A 139 5.92 11.83 3.81
CA HIS A 139 6.49 11.12 4.94
C HIS A 139 5.76 11.46 6.24
N ARG A 140 5.87 10.56 7.23
CA ARG A 140 5.22 10.72 8.54
C ARG A 140 5.63 12.00 9.26
N HIS A 141 6.90 12.40 9.16
CA HIS A 141 7.41 13.61 9.81
C HIS A 141 6.81 14.87 9.15
N GLU A 142 6.75 14.92 7.82
CA GLU A 142 6.12 16.00 7.06
C GLU A 142 4.62 16.12 7.40
N LEU A 143 3.88 15.00 7.46
CA LEU A 143 2.47 15.07 7.88
C LEU A 143 2.31 15.54 9.34
N THR A 144 3.23 15.16 10.23
CA THR A 144 3.20 15.61 11.63
C THR A 144 3.42 17.12 11.73
N GLU A 145 4.29 17.67 10.88
CA GLU A 145 4.49 19.11 10.76
C GLU A 145 3.24 19.81 10.24
N LEU A 146 2.64 19.31 9.15
CA LEU A 146 1.39 19.87 8.61
C LEU A 146 0.24 19.80 9.62
N TRP A 147 0.13 18.70 10.38
CA TRP A 147 -0.84 18.58 11.46
C TRP A 147 -0.62 19.67 12.50
N SER A 148 0.62 19.90 12.93
CA SER A 148 0.92 20.88 13.98
C SER A 148 0.69 22.32 13.53
N ASN A 149 0.85 22.60 12.22
CA ASN A 149 0.93 23.96 11.69
C ASN A 149 -0.33 24.41 10.92
N HIS A 150 -1.22 23.51 10.49
CA HIS A 150 -2.37 23.88 9.67
C HIS A 150 -3.70 23.32 10.23
N ALA A 151 -4.61 24.22 10.62
CA ALA A 151 -5.85 23.87 11.31
C ALA A 151 -6.74 22.87 10.55
N LEU A 152 -6.91 23.03 9.23
CA LEU A 152 -7.67 22.06 8.42
C LEU A 152 -7.01 20.67 8.37
N VAL A 153 -5.68 20.62 8.29
CA VAL A 153 -4.96 19.33 8.29
C VAL A 153 -5.07 18.68 9.65
N ALA A 154 -5.00 19.46 10.73
CA ALA A 154 -5.23 18.97 12.09
C ALA A 154 -6.62 18.37 12.25
N ALA A 155 -7.66 19.06 11.78
CA ALA A 155 -9.03 18.59 11.82
C ALA A 155 -9.21 17.27 11.05
N LEU A 156 -8.62 17.16 9.85
CA LEU A 156 -8.62 15.91 9.08
C LEU A 156 -7.88 14.79 9.80
N CYS A 157 -6.67 15.04 10.31
CA CYS A 157 -5.87 14.03 11.00
C CYS A 157 -6.60 13.48 12.23
N VAL A 158 -7.24 14.35 13.02
CA VAL A 158 -8.07 13.95 14.17
C VAL A 158 -9.27 13.12 13.69
N TYR A 159 -9.99 13.60 12.67
CA TYR A 159 -11.14 12.92 12.09
C TYR A 159 -10.80 11.50 11.63
N VAL A 160 -9.68 11.33 10.92
CA VAL A 160 -9.25 10.05 10.36
C VAL A 160 -8.70 9.14 11.45
N ARG A 161 -7.90 9.65 12.40
CA ARG A 161 -7.37 8.87 13.52
C ARG A 161 -8.48 8.23 14.37
N GLN A 162 -9.63 8.89 14.48
CA GLN A 162 -10.78 8.39 15.25
C GLN A 162 -11.67 7.40 14.49
N ARG A 163 -11.62 7.39 13.15
CA ARG A 163 -12.61 6.68 12.31
C ARG A 163 -12.03 5.70 11.31
N SER A 164 -10.76 5.85 10.95
CA SER A 164 -10.07 4.95 10.01
C SER A 164 -10.04 3.54 10.56
N SER A 165 -10.46 2.57 9.75
CA SER A 165 -10.40 1.15 10.10
C SER A 165 -9.33 0.39 9.32
N PHE A 166 -8.53 1.05 8.48
CA PHE A 166 -7.60 0.39 7.56
C PHE A 166 -6.64 -0.57 8.29
N TRP A 167 -5.83 -0.06 9.22
CA TRP A 167 -4.87 -0.91 9.94
C TRP A 167 -5.49 -1.78 11.02
N SER A 168 -6.61 -1.37 11.62
CA SER A 168 -7.27 -2.17 12.65
C SER A 168 -8.04 -3.36 12.08
N SER A 169 -8.47 -3.28 10.83
CA SER A 169 -9.16 -4.38 10.12
C SER A 169 -8.21 -5.28 9.32
N ALA A 170 -6.99 -4.81 9.03
CA ALA A 170 -5.96 -5.59 8.38
C ALA A 170 -5.43 -6.71 9.29
N SER A 171 -5.36 -7.93 8.76
CA SER A 171 -4.73 -9.06 9.43
C SER A 171 -3.23 -9.03 9.22
N ASN A 172 -2.45 -9.23 10.28
CA ASN A 172 -0.99 -9.45 10.20
C ASN A 172 -0.62 -10.92 9.96
N ALA A 173 -1.61 -11.80 9.86
CA ALA A 173 -1.48 -13.21 9.53
C ALA A 173 -2.20 -13.52 8.20
N LEU A 174 -1.79 -14.59 7.55
CA LEU A 174 -2.49 -15.09 6.37
C LEU A 174 -3.85 -15.66 6.75
N GLN A 175 -4.87 -15.21 6.03
CA GLN A 175 -6.26 -15.63 6.17
C GLN A 175 -6.70 -16.35 4.89
N SER A 176 -7.69 -17.23 5.05
CA SER A 176 -8.40 -17.83 3.92
C SER A 176 -9.43 -16.86 3.35
N SER A 177 -8.96 -15.77 2.76
CA SER A 177 -9.78 -14.77 2.07
C SER A 177 -9.14 -14.35 0.74
N ASP A 178 -9.92 -13.72 -0.12
CA ASP A 178 -9.50 -13.10 -1.38
C ASP A 178 -8.99 -11.66 -1.20
N GLY A 179 -8.87 -11.21 0.05
CA GLY A 179 -8.47 -9.85 0.37
C GLY A 179 -7.04 -9.52 -0.06
N GLU A 180 -6.83 -8.26 -0.42
CA GLU A 180 -5.55 -7.74 -0.89
C GLU A 180 -4.44 -8.06 0.11
N LEU A 181 -3.42 -8.77 -0.36
CA LEU A 181 -2.33 -9.29 0.46
C LEU A 181 -1.01 -8.68 0.00
N PHE A 182 -0.27 -8.14 0.95
CA PHE A 182 1.04 -7.55 0.68
C PHE A 182 1.99 -7.75 1.85
N PHE A 183 3.28 -7.76 1.55
CA PHE A 183 4.33 -7.92 2.55
C PHE A 183 5.52 -7.01 2.28
N GLU A 184 6.23 -6.64 3.33
CA GLU A 184 7.45 -5.82 3.28
C GLU A 184 8.60 -6.64 3.86
N LEU A 185 9.75 -6.65 3.19
CA LEU A 185 10.97 -7.28 3.70
C LEU A 185 11.51 -6.43 4.87
N VAL A 186 11.95 -7.09 5.94
CA VAL A 186 12.53 -6.45 7.12
C VAL A 186 14.04 -6.35 6.93
N GLY A 187 14.57 -5.12 7.01
CA GLY A 187 15.99 -4.82 6.88
C GLY A 187 16.45 -4.58 5.44
N ASP A 188 17.55 -3.85 5.28
CA ASP A 188 18.02 -3.31 3.99
C ASP A 188 18.56 -4.39 3.02
N ASN A 189 18.82 -5.59 3.55
CA ASN A 189 19.34 -6.74 2.80
C ASN A 189 18.32 -7.88 2.70
N GLY A 190 17.01 -7.57 2.81
CA GLY A 190 15.98 -8.58 2.61
C GLY A 190 15.94 -9.08 1.16
N PHE A 191 15.89 -10.40 0.99
CA PHE A 191 15.68 -11.05 -0.30
C PHE A 191 14.55 -12.08 -0.21
N TYR A 192 13.89 -12.31 -1.33
CA TYR A 192 12.99 -13.44 -1.54
C TYR A 192 13.28 -14.03 -2.93
N ARG A 193 12.84 -15.27 -3.17
CA ARG A 193 12.87 -15.87 -4.50
C ARG A 193 11.50 -16.42 -4.85
N LEU A 194 11.29 -16.68 -6.13
CA LEU A 194 10.06 -17.23 -6.66
C LEU A 194 10.34 -18.63 -7.22
N GLU A 195 9.50 -19.60 -6.87
CA GLU A 195 9.51 -20.95 -7.45
C GLU A 195 8.20 -21.15 -8.22
N ALA A 196 8.28 -21.48 -9.51
CA ALA A 196 7.08 -21.76 -10.31
C ALA A 196 6.29 -22.94 -9.72
N VAL A 197 4.97 -22.88 -9.83
CA VAL A 197 4.03 -23.92 -9.36
C VAL A 197 3.19 -24.51 -10.48
#